data_AF-A0A7K0WFD4-F1
#
_entry.id   AF-A0A7K0WFD4-F1
#
_cell.length_a   1.000
_cell.length_b   1.000
_cell.length_c   1.000
_cell.angle_alpha   90.00
_cell.angle_beta   90.00
_cell.angle_gamma   90.00
#
_symmetry.space_group_name_H-M   'P 1'
#
loop_
_entity.id
_entity.type
_entity.pdbx_description
1 polymer ?
#
loop_
_entity_poly.entity_id
_entity_poly.type
_entity_poly.pdbx_seq_one_letter_code
_entity_poly.pdbx_strand_id
1 'polypeptide(L)'
;MLTIPNALTFLRFLGIPLFIYLALSKQADGWAILVLAIGGATDYFDGKLARSLNQESKFGEIADPTIDRLYIAAVLVVLYIRDAIPLWLIAILVARDVVMAGVALVLQLKGFAPLKVTYLGKAATFNLLYAFPFLLLALSDTWYGTGAFIFGWAFAIWGVTLYVGTAVGYFRTAVKTITVRPHIIEG
;
A
#
# COMPACT_ATOMS: atom_id res chain seq x y z
N MET A 1 -11.53 -23.73 -4.09
CA MET A 1 -12.95 -23.40 -3.85
C MET A 1 -13.08 -21.88 -3.94
N LEU A 2 -13.97 -21.36 -4.79
CA LEU A 2 -14.16 -19.93 -5.00
C LEU A 2 -14.77 -19.32 -3.73
N THR A 3 -14.00 -18.53 -2.99
CA THR A 3 -14.49 -17.76 -1.84
C THR A 3 -14.79 -16.33 -2.29
N ILE A 4 -15.66 -15.62 -1.58
CA ILE A 4 -15.97 -14.21 -1.88
C ILE A 4 -14.69 -13.35 -1.87
N PRO A 5 -13.76 -13.49 -0.90
CA PRO A 5 -12.48 -12.79 -0.93
C PRO A 5 -11.68 -13.05 -2.20
N ASN A 6 -11.54 -14.32 -2.61
CA ASN A 6 -10.76 -14.66 -3.82
C ASN A 6 -11.36 -14.04 -5.10
N ALA A 7 -12.69 -13.90 -5.18
CA ALA A 7 -13.35 -13.24 -6.30
C ALA A 7 -13.08 -11.72 -6.32
N LEU A 8 -13.05 -11.08 -5.14
CA LEU A 8 -12.73 -9.66 -4.99
C LEU A 8 -11.27 -9.37 -5.34
N THR A 9 -10.34 -10.23 -4.90
CA THR A 9 -8.93 -10.18 -5.28
C THR A 9 -8.74 -10.33 -6.78
N PHE A 10 -9.44 -11.28 -7.41
CA PHE A 10 -9.41 -11.46 -8.85
C PHE A 10 -9.97 -10.26 -9.61
N LEU A 11 -11.05 -9.65 -9.11
CA LEU A 11 -11.62 -8.43 -9.66
C LEU A 11 -10.60 -7.27 -9.58
N ARG A 12 -9.87 -7.13 -8.47
CA ARG A 12 -8.79 -6.15 -8.33
C ARG A 12 -7.68 -6.40 -9.34
N PHE A 13 -7.27 -7.65 -9.54
CA PHE A 13 -6.28 -8.03 -10.55
C PHE A 13 -6.71 -7.62 -11.96
N LEU A 14 -7.98 -7.86 -12.34
CA LEU A 14 -8.52 -7.38 -13.62
C LEU A 14 -8.68 -5.85 -13.67
N GLY A 15 -8.87 -5.22 -12.50
CA GLY A 15 -8.91 -3.77 -12.34
C GLY A 15 -7.57 -3.09 -12.66
N ILE A 16 -6.42 -3.78 -12.49
CA ILE A 16 -5.08 -3.23 -12.79
C ILE A 16 -4.94 -2.81 -14.27
N PRO A 17 -5.08 -3.70 -15.27
CA PRO A 17 -4.94 -3.33 -16.66
C PRO A 17 -6.02 -2.34 -17.10
N LEU A 18 -7.24 -2.45 -16.56
CA LEU A 18 -8.32 -1.50 -16.82
C LEU A 18 -7.97 -0.10 -16.29
N PHE A 19 -7.45 0.00 -15.08
CA PHE A 19 -6.97 1.25 -14.48
C PHE A 19 -5.86 1.88 -15.34
N ILE A 20 -4.84 1.11 -15.72
CA ILE A 20 -3.73 1.60 -16.56
C ILE A 20 -4.27 2.12 -17.89
N TYR A 21 -5.15 1.37 -18.55
CA TYR A 21 -5.74 1.78 -19.82
C TYR A 21 -6.56 3.08 -19.70
N LEU A 22 -7.41 3.20 -18.68
CA LEU A 22 -8.24 4.37 -18.46
C LEU A 22 -7.40 5.59 -18.06
N ALA A 23 -6.42 5.42 -17.17
CA ALA A 23 -5.59 6.50 -16.67
C ALA A 23 -4.59 7.03 -17.71
N LEU A 24 -4.25 6.25 -18.74
CA LEU A 24 -3.41 6.70 -19.85
C LEU A 24 -4.24 7.26 -21.02
N SER A 25 -5.55 7.04 -21.04
CA SER A 25 -6.44 7.61 -22.05
C SER A 25 -6.78 9.07 -21.74
N LYS A 26 -6.62 9.97 -22.72
CA LYS A 26 -6.67 11.44 -22.54
C LYS A 26 -8.02 12.04 -22.05
N GLN A 27 -9.06 11.23 -21.82
CA GLN A 27 -10.38 11.71 -21.39
C GLN A 27 -11.07 10.80 -20.36
N ALA A 28 -10.37 9.81 -19.81
CA ALA A 28 -10.97 8.80 -18.93
C ALA A 28 -10.48 8.87 -17.48
N ASP A 29 -9.87 9.99 -17.06
CA ASP A 29 -9.34 10.16 -15.70
C ASP A 29 -10.43 9.93 -14.62
N GLY A 30 -11.67 10.37 -14.88
CA GLY A 30 -12.82 10.10 -13.98
C GLY A 30 -13.12 8.61 -13.83
N TRP A 31 -13.01 7.82 -14.91
CA TRP A 31 -13.18 6.37 -14.87
C TRP A 31 -12.00 5.68 -14.18
N ALA A 32 -10.78 6.17 -14.38
CA ALA A 32 -9.60 5.65 -13.69
C ALA A 32 -9.71 5.85 -12.17
N ILE A 33 -10.18 7.02 -11.72
CA ILE A 33 -10.45 7.31 -10.30
C ILE A 33 -11.54 6.39 -9.76
N LEU A 34 -12.61 6.16 -10.53
CA LEU A 34 -13.68 5.26 -10.13
C LEU A 34 -13.18 3.83 -9.95
N VAL A 35 -12.33 3.33 -10.85
CA VAL A 35 -11.68 2.01 -10.71
C VAL A 35 -10.75 1.99 -9.48
N LEU A 36 -10.03 3.08 -9.21
CA LEU A 36 -9.21 3.26 -8.00
C LEU A 36 -10.04 3.18 -6.72
N ALA A 37 -11.13 3.93 -6.67
CA ALA A 37 -12.04 3.99 -5.53
C ALA A 37 -12.72 2.64 -5.29
N ILE A 38 -13.20 1.97 -6.35
CA ILE A 38 -13.79 0.63 -6.25
C ILE A 38 -12.73 -0.36 -5.79
N GLY A 39 -11.53 -0.37 -6.39
CA GLY A 39 -10.44 -1.27 -6.03
C GLY A 39 -10.06 -1.18 -4.54
N GLY A 40 -9.92 0.05 -4.02
CA GLY A 40 -9.63 0.29 -2.61
C GLY A 40 -10.81 -0.01 -1.67
N ALA A 41 -12.06 0.25 -2.09
CA ALA A 41 -13.23 -0.12 -1.31
C ALA A 41 -13.37 -1.65 -1.22
N THR A 42 -13.15 -2.35 -2.32
CA THR A 42 -13.19 -3.81 -2.40
C THR A 42 -12.17 -4.46 -1.45
N ASP A 43 -10.98 -3.87 -1.28
CA ASP A 43 -9.97 -4.31 -0.29
C ASP A 43 -10.45 -4.18 1.15
N TYR A 44 -11.04 -3.04 1.47
CA TYR A 44 -11.59 -2.87 2.81
C TYR A 44 -12.73 -3.86 3.09
N PHE A 45 -13.56 -4.15 2.10
CA PHE A 45 -14.66 -5.09 2.22
C PHE A 45 -14.20 -6.55 2.27
N ASP A 46 -13.23 -6.97 1.46
CA ASP A 46 -12.71 -8.35 1.50
C ASP A 46 -12.12 -8.68 2.88
N GLY A 47 -11.35 -7.76 3.45
CA GLY A 47 -10.68 -7.98 4.72
C GLY A 47 -11.66 -8.01 5.88
N LYS A 48 -12.81 -7.34 5.74
CA LYS A 48 -13.90 -7.40 6.73
C LYS A 48 -14.76 -8.65 6.55
N LEU A 49 -15.07 -9.01 5.31
CA LEU A 49 -15.89 -10.18 4.95
C LEU A 49 -15.17 -11.49 5.27
N ALA A 50 -13.89 -11.60 4.95
CA ALA A 50 -13.06 -12.78 5.27
C ALA A 50 -13.07 -13.05 6.78
N ARG A 51 -12.90 -12.01 7.59
CA ARG A 51 -12.94 -12.08 9.06
C ARG A 51 -14.33 -12.43 9.60
N SER A 52 -15.40 -11.94 8.99
CA SER A 52 -16.77 -12.25 9.44
C SER A 52 -17.26 -13.64 9.01
N LEU A 53 -16.74 -14.15 7.89
CA LEU A 53 -17.22 -15.39 7.28
C LEU A 53 -16.31 -16.60 7.60
N ASN A 54 -15.18 -16.41 8.28
CA ASN A 54 -14.15 -17.44 8.50
C ASN A 54 -13.74 -18.15 7.18
N GLN A 55 -13.74 -17.41 6.07
CA GLN A 55 -13.44 -17.91 4.73
C GLN A 55 -12.01 -17.55 4.29
N GLU A 56 -11.05 -17.77 5.18
CA GLU A 56 -9.64 -17.61 4.85
C GLU A 56 -9.15 -18.82 4.04
N SER A 57 -8.58 -18.56 2.86
CA SER A 57 -8.02 -19.61 2.00
C SER A 57 -6.52 -19.41 1.86
N LYS A 58 -5.74 -20.50 1.89
CA LYS A 58 -4.27 -20.46 1.70
C LYS A 58 -3.85 -19.80 0.39
N PHE A 59 -4.70 -19.88 -0.64
CA PHE A 59 -4.47 -19.23 -1.93
C PHE A 59 -4.66 -17.71 -1.82
N GLY A 60 -5.76 -17.26 -1.24
CA GLY A 60 -6.03 -15.84 -1.00
C GLY A 60 -4.96 -15.19 -0.10
N GLU A 61 -4.51 -15.89 0.93
CA GLU A 61 -3.46 -15.42 1.85
C GLU A 61 -2.15 -15.02 1.14
N ILE A 62 -1.84 -15.68 0.01
CA ILE A 62 -0.64 -15.38 -0.80
C ILE A 62 -0.97 -14.45 -1.98
N ALA A 63 -2.14 -14.63 -2.59
CA ALA A 63 -2.58 -13.87 -3.75
C ALA A 63 -2.88 -12.41 -3.41
N ASP A 64 -3.55 -12.15 -2.28
CA ASP A 64 -3.97 -10.79 -1.87
C ASP A 64 -2.76 -9.86 -1.72
N PRO A 65 -1.71 -10.19 -0.92
CA PRO A 65 -0.56 -9.30 -0.77
C PRO A 65 0.22 -9.09 -2.07
N THR A 66 0.19 -10.07 -2.96
CA THR A 66 0.87 -10.00 -4.26
C THR A 66 0.13 -9.06 -5.21
N ILE A 67 -1.18 -9.23 -5.33
CA ILE A 67 -2.04 -8.41 -6.20
C ILE A 67 -2.11 -6.97 -5.69
N ASP A 68 -2.11 -6.76 -4.38
CA ASP A 68 -2.03 -5.43 -3.79
C ASP A 68 -0.75 -4.69 -4.15
N ARG A 69 0.39 -5.38 -4.07
CA ARG A 69 1.67 -4.79 -4.46
C ARG A 69 1.71 -4.45 -5.95
N LEU A 70 1.18 -5.32 -6.80
CA LEU A 70 1.06 -5.05 -8.23
C LEU A 70 0.12 -3.86 -8.50
N TYR A 71 -0.98 -3.77 -7.77
CA TYR A 71 -1.94 -2.67 -7.88
C TYR A 71 -1.31 -1.33 -7.50
N ILE A 72 -0.65 -1.26 -6.33
CA ILE A 72 0.05 -0.04 -5.89
C ILE A 72 1.17 0.32 -6.87
N ALA A 73 1.95 -0.66 -7.35
CA ALA A 73 3.01 -0.42 -8.33
C ALA A 73 2.45 0.16 -9.64
N ALA A 74 1.34 -0.37 -10.15
CA ALA A 74 0.66 0.15 -11.34
C ALA A 74 0.21 1.61 -11.15
N VAL A 75 -0.37 1.93 -9.99
CA VAL A 75 -0.79 3.29 -9.64
C VAL A 75 0.39 4.25 -9.60
N LEU A 76 1.49 3.89 -8.94
CA LEU A 76 2.69 4.71 -8.87
C LEU A 76 3.32 4.95 -10.25
N VAL A 77 3.41 3.91 -11.09
CA VAL A 77 3.94 4.02 -12.45
C VAL A 77 3.09 4.96 -13.30
N VAL A 78 1.76 4.81 -13.26
CA VAL A 78 0.84 5.68 -13.99
C VAL A 78 0.95 7.13 -13.52
N LEU A 79 0.97 7.38 -12.21
CA LEU A 79 1.10 8.73 -11.66
C LEU A 79 2.43 9.37 -12.06
N TYR A 80 3.51 8.59 -12.16
CA TYR A 80 4.80 9.09 -12.65
C TYR A 80 4.78 9.40 -14.14
N ILE A 81 4.22 8.52 -14.98
CA ILE A 81 4.09 8.74 -16.44
C ILE A 81 3.23 9.97 -16.74
N ARG A 82 2.25 10.26 -15.88
CA ARG A 82 1.36 11.42 -15.98
C ARG A 82 1.93 12.68 -15.29
N ASP A 83 3.19 12.67 -14.87
CA ASP A 83 3.87 13.76 -14.16
C ASP A 83 3.16 14.24 -12.86
N ALA A 84 2.28 13.42 -12.28
CA ALA A 84 1.55 13.73 -11.06
C ALA A 84 2.43 13.59 -9.81
N ILE A 85 3.39 12.66 -9.83
CA ILE A 85 4.35 12.44 -8.75
C ILE A 85 5.80 12.41 -9.27
N PRO A 86 6.75 12.94 -8.49
CA PRO A 86 8.16 12.89 -8.83
C PRO A 86 8.78 11.53 -8.47
N LEU A 87 9.86 11.18 -9.19
CA LEU A 87 10.56 9.91 -9.00
C LEU A 87 11.07 9.69 -7.56
N TRP A 88 11.43 10.76 -6.85
CA TRP A 88 11.90 10.66 -5.47
C TRP A 88 10.86 10.05 -4.53
N LEU A 89 9.56 10.28 -4.79
CA LEU A 89 8.48 9.75 -3.96
C LEU A 89 8.41 8.22 -4.11
N ILE A 90 8.49 7.74 -5.35
CA ILE A 90 8.56 6.30 -5.66
C ILE A 90 9.80 5.69 -5.02
N ALA A 91 10.96 6.34 -5.16
CA ALA A 91 12.22 5.86 -4.59
C ALA A 91 12.13 5.69 -3.07
N ILE A 92 11.50 6.63 -2.34
CA ILE A 92 11.31 6.52 -0.89
C ILE A 92 10.40 5.35 -0.53
N LEU A 93 9.28 5.17 -1.24
CA LEU A 93 8.35 4.06 -0.99
C LEU A 93 9.04 2.70 -1.20
N VAL A 94 9.73 2.53 -2.33
CA VAL A 94 10.45 1.31 -2.67
C VAL A 94 11.60 1.06 -1.70
N ALA A 95 12.41 2.08 -1.40
CA ALA A 95 13.54 1.94 -0.47
C ALA A 95 13.06 1.48 0.91
N ARG A 96 11.95 2.03 1.41
CA ARG A 96 11.36 1.60 2.67
C ARG A 96 10.93 0.13 2.61
N ASP A 97 10.24 -0.30 1.56
CA ASP A 97 9.78 -1.68 1.44
C ASP A 97 10.94 -2.67 1.38
N VAL A 98 12.04 -2.31 0.72
CA VAL A 98 13.30 -3.08 0.75
C VAL A 98 13.87 -3.14 2.17
N VAL A 99 13.92 -2.02 2.90
CA VAL A 99 14.39 -1.98 4.29
C VAL A 99 13.52 -2.86 5.19
N MET A 100 12.19 -2.78 5.07
CA MET A 100 11.26 -3.58 5.87
C MET A 100 11.36 -5.07 5.55
N ALA A 101 11.50 -5.43 4.27
CA ALA A 101 11.73 -6.81 3.85
C ALA A 101 13.07 -7.34 4.38
N GLY A 102 14.13 -6.52 4.34
CA GLY A 102 15.43 -6.86 4.90
C GLY A 102 15.39 -7.07 6.41
N VAL A 103 14.73 -6.17 7.15
CA VAL A 103 14.52 -6.31 8.60
C VAL A 103 13.75 -7.59 8.92
N ALA A 104 12.66 -7.87 8.20
CA ALA A 104 11.87 -9.08 8.38
C ALA A 104 12.71 -10.34 8.12
N LEU A 105 13.49 -10.36 7.03
CA LEU A 105 14.38 -11.47 6.69
C LEU A 105 15.42 -11.73 7.78
N VAL A 106 16.10 -10.68 8.27
CA VAL A 106 17.13 -10.81 9.32
C VAL A 106 16.53 -11.35 10.62
N LEU A 107 15.34 -10.90 11.01
CA LEU A 107 14.66 -11.41 12.20
C LEU A 107 14.27 -12.87 12.05
N GLN A 108 13.73 -13.23 10.88
CA GLN A 108 13.35 -14.62 10.57
C GLN A 108 14.56 -15.55 10.58
N LEU A 109 15.67 -15.15 9.96
CA LEU A 109 16.94 -15.91 9.97
C LEU A 109 17.52 -16.08 11.38
N LYS A 110 17.21 -15.17 12.30
CA LYS A 110 17.63 -15.24 13.71
C LYS A 110 16.60 -15.89 14.64
N GLY A 111 15.47 -16.37 14.10
CA GLY A 111 14.41 -17.03 14.87
C GLY A 111 13.57 -16.10 15.75
N PHE A 112 13.63 -14.78 15.51
CA PHE A 112 12.81 -13.81 16.25
C PHE A 112 11.40 -13.71 15.66
N ALA A 113 10.43 -13.43 16.52
CA ALA A 113 9.06 -13.15 16.10
C ALA A 113 9.00 -11.91 15.18
N PRO A 114 8.06 -11.87 14.21
CA PRO A 114 7.84 -10.69 13.38
C PRO A 114 7.54 -9.44 14.22
N LEU A 115 8.04 -8.28 13.79
CA LEU A 115 7.74 -7.01 14.48
C LEU A 115 6.26 -6.67 14.31
N LYS A 116 5.59 -6.36 15.43
CA LYS A 116 4.17 -5.97 15.42
C LYS A 116 3.97 -4.67 14.66
N VAL A 117 2.96 -4.64 13.78
CA VAL A 117 2.62 -3.46 13.00
C VAL A 117 2.10 -2.34 13.91
N THR A 118 2.83 -1.22 13.97
CA THR A 118 2.48 -0.02 14.71
C THR A 118 1.30 0.70 14.06
N TYR A 119 0.48 1.37 14.89
CA TYR A 119 -0.62 2.22 14.42
C TYR A 119 -0.16 3.31 13.44
N LEU A 120 1.06 3.83 13.63
CA LEU A 120 1.69 4.79 12.74
C LEU A 120 1.92 4.19 11.33
N GLY A 121 2.29 2.92 11.24
CA GLY A 121 2.46 2.24 9.94
C GLY A 121 1.14 2.10 9.20
N LYS A 122 0.05 1.79 9.91
CA LYS A 122 -1.29 1.76 9.33
C LYS A 122 -1.73 3.14 8.85
N ALA A 123 -1.52 4.17 9.67
CA ALA A 123 -1.85 5.55 9.32
C ALA A 123 -1.09 6.03 8.07
N ALA A 124 0.19 5.65 7.93
CA ALA A 124 0.98 5.97 6.75
C ALA A 124 0.39 5.35 5.48
N THR A 125 0.00 4.07 5.53
CA THR A 125 -0.65 3.39 4.41
C THR A 125 -1.99 4.02 4.05
N PHE A 126 -2.82 4.36 5.04
CA PHE A 126 -4.10 5.05 4.79
C PHE A 126 -3.89 6.40 4.09
N ASN A 127 -2.94 7.21 4.57
CA ASN A 127 -2.64 8.49 3.94
C ASN A 127 -2.20 8.33 2.49
N LEU A 128 -1.33 7.35 2.18
CA LEU A 128 -0.91 7.09 0.80
C LEU A 128 -2.06 6.57 -0.08
N LEU A 129 -2.92 5.70 0.46
CA LEU A 129 -4.09 5.19 -0.24
C LEU A 129 -5.04 6.32 -0.65
N TYR A 130 -5.26 7.33 0.22
CA TYR A 130 -6.05 8.51 -0.13
C TYR A 130 -5.29 9.47 -1.05
N ALA A 131 -3.98 9.60 -0.90
CA ALA A 131 -3.18 10.51 -1.72
C ALA A 131 -3.29 10.17 -3.22
N PHE A 132 -3.26 8.89 -3.60
CA PHE A 132 -3.19 8.52 -5.02
C PHE A 132 -4.43 8.90 -5.84
N PRO A 133 -5.69 8.63 -5.40
CA PRO A 133 -6.88 9.12 -6.10
C PRO A 133 -6.94 10.65 -6.19
N PHE A 134 -6.56 11.36 -5.13
CA PHE A 134 -6.52 12.83 -5.13
C PHE A 134 -5.48 13.38 -6.10
N LEU A 135 -4.28 12.79 -6.14
CA LEU A 135 -3.22 13.19 -7.07
C LEU A 135 -3.58 12.89 -8.53
N LEU A 136 -4.36 11.82 -8.78
CA LEU A 136 -4.90 11.56 -10.11
C LEU A 136 -5.97 12.58 -10.51
N LEU A 137 -6.87 12.94 -9.58
CA LEU A 137 -7.90 13.97 -9.80
C LEU A 137 -7.29 15.37 -10.00
N ALA A 138 -6.14 15.62 -9.38
CA ALA A 138 -5.38 16.86 -9.53
C ALA A 138 -4.89 17.13 -10.96
N LEU A 139 -4.85 16.10 -11.81
CA LEU A 139 -4.51 16.25 -13.23
C LEU A 139 -5.64 16.88 -14.07
N SER A 140 -6.84 17.04 -13.51
CA SER A 140 -7.92 17.72 -14.19
C SER A 140 -7.82 19.24 -14.01
N ASP A 141 -7.90 20.02 -15.09
CA ASP A 141 -7.83 21.49 -15.09
C ASP A 141 -9.10 22.18 -14.53
N THR A 142 -9.71 21.59 -13.51
CA THR A 142 -11.00 22.00 -12.95
C THR A 142 -10.82 22.57 -11.54
N TRP A 143 -11.83 23.28 -11.04
CA TRP A 143 -11.79 23.84 -9.68
C TRP A 143 -11.63 22.76 -8.60
N TYR A 144 -12.18 21.56 -8.83
CA TYR A 144 -12.02 20.41 -7.94
C TYR A 144 -10.65 19.75 -8.09
N GLY A 145 -10.00 19.83 -9.26
CA GLY A 145 -8.62 19.41 -9.47
C GLY A 145 -7.62 20.18 -8.61
N THR A 146 -7.76 21.51 -8.50
CA THR A 146 -6.92 22.33 -7.61
C THR A 146 -7.08 21.94 -6.14
N GLY A 147 -8.32 21.68 -5.69
CA GLY A 147 -8.56 21.18 -4.34
C GLY A 147 -7.91 19.81 -4.12
N ALA A 148 -8.07 18.90 -5.08
CA ALA A 148 -7.48 17.57 -5.05
C ALA A 148 -5.94 17.61 -5.03
N PHE A 149 -5.30 18.58 -5.70
CA PHE A 149 -3.86 18.78 -5.62
C PHE A 149 -3.40 19.07 -4.19
N ILE A 150 -4.06 20.00 -3.51
CA ILE A 150 -3.71 20.38 -2.13
C ILE A 150 -3.89 19.20 -1.18
N PHE A 151 -5.05 18.54 -1.21
CA PHE A 151 -5.31 17.40 -0.35
C PHE A 151 -4.40 16.21 -0.69
N GLY A 152 -4.21 15.91 -1.97
CA GLY A 152 -3.35 14.83 -2.45
C GLY A 152 -1.92 14.97 -1.97
N TRP A 153 -1.33 16.17 -2.12
CA TRP A 153 0.01 16.44 -1.61
C TRP A 153 0.10 16.50 -0.10
N ALA A 154 -0.92 17.02 0.59
CA ALA A 154 -0.97 16.98 2.05
C ALA A 154 -0.93 15.52 2.55
N PHE A 155 -1.78 14.65 2.00
CA PHE A 155 -1.79 13.23 2.33
C PHE A 155 -0.49 12.53 1.92
N ALA A 156 0.09 12.86 0.76
CA ALA A 156 1.34 12.28 0.31
C ALA A 156 2.51 12.64 1.25
N ILE A 157 2.66 13.92 1.63
CA ILE A 157 3.74 14.38 2.51
C ILE A 157 3.60 13.77 3.90
N TRP A 158 2.40 13.82 4.49
CA TRP A 158 2.14 13.21 5.80
C TRP A 158 2.31 11.69 5.74
N GLY A 159 1.82 11.05 4.68
CA GLY A 159 1.99 9.64 4.41
C GLY A 159 3.46 9.25 4.38
N VAL A 160 4.26 9.88 3.52
CA VAL A 160 5.71 9.65 3.39
C VAL A 160 6.44 9.90 4.71
N THR A 161 6.11 10.97 5.44
CA THR A 161 6.74 11.30 6.72
C THR A 161 6.51 10.18 7.75
N LEU A 162 5.27 9.72 7.90
CA LEU A 162 4.94 8.59 8.78
C LEU A 162 5.56 7.29 8.27
N TYR A 163 5.63 7.11 6.95
CA TYR A 163 6.20 5.93 6.31
C TYR A 163 7.70 5.79 6.59
N VAL A 164 8.45 6.89 6.46
CA VAL A 164 9.88 6.96 6.79
C VAL A 164 10.09 6.85 8.30
N GLY A 165 9.30 7.57 9.11
CA GLY A 165 9.41 7.54 10.57
C GLY A 165 9.18 6.14 11.15
N THR A 166 8.21 5.40 10.61
CA THR A 166 7.97 4.01 11.01
C THR A 166 9.11 3.10 10.59
N ALA A 167 9.64 3.24 9.38
CA ALA A 167 10.79 2.45 8.90
C ALA A 167 12.01 2.61 9.82
N VAL A 168 12.33 3.85 10.20
CA VAL A 168 13.41 4.15 11.16
C VAL A 168 13.10 3.53 12.53
N GLY A 169 11.85 3.60 12.99
CA GLY A 169 11.40 2.99 14.24
C GLY A 169 11.56 1.47 14.26
N TYR A 170 11.17 0.78 13.19
CA TYR A 170 11.34 -0.68 13.05
C TYR A 170 12.81 -1.06 12.98
N PHE A 171 13.60 -0.33 12.19
CA PHE A 171 15.04 -0.58 12.08
C PHE A 171 15.74 -0.46 13.43
N ARG A 172 15.44 0.60 14.20
CA ARG A 172 15.98 0.78 15.56
C ARG A 172 15.56 -0.35 16.50
N THR A 173 14.30 -0.76 16.44
CA THR A 173 13.79 -1.87 17.25
C THR A 173 14.49 -3.17 16.89
N ALA A 174 14.63 -3.47 15.59
CA ALA A 174 15.32 -4.66 15.11
C ALA A 174 16.78 -4.72 15.56
N VAL A 175 17.52 -3.61 15.43
CA VAL A 175 18.91 -3.53 15.92
C VAL A 175 18.96 -3.79 17.43
N LYS A 176 18.09 -3.15 18.23
CA LYS A 176 18.04 -3.39 19.67
C LYS A 176 17.75 -4.85 20.02
N THR A 177 16.79 -5.48 19.36
CA THR A 177 16.44 -6.90 19.58
C THR A 177 17.61 -7.84 19.23
N ILE A 178 18.42 -7.49 18.23
CA ILE A 178 19.57 -8.30 17.82
C ILE A 178 20.77 -8.07 18.75
N THR A 179 20.98 -6.85 19.24
CA THR A 179 22.12 -6.49 20.10
C THR A 179 21.91 -6.92 21.55
N VAL A 180 20.67 -6.86 22.05
CA VAL A 180 20.32 -7.37 23.38
C VAL A 180 20.06 -8.87 23.24
N ARG A 181 21.04 -9.71 23.60
CA ARG A 181 20.85 -11.18 23.67
C ARG A 181 19.55 -11.48 24.42
N PRO A 182 18.69 -12.40 23.94
CA PRO A 182 17.60 -12.88 24.77
C PRO A 182 18.23 -13.50 26.02
N HIS A 183 17.80 -13.08 27.20
CA HIS A 183 17.96 -13.90 28.39
C HIS A 183 17.32 -15.24 28.05
N ILE A 184 18.15 -16.28 27.95
CA ILE A 184 17.68 -17.65 28.03
C ILE A 184 16.97 -17.72 29.38
N ILE A 185 15.64 -17.78 29.35
CA ILE A 185 14.87 -18.17 30.53
C ILE A 185 15.12 -19.67 30.62
N GLU A 186 16.19 -20.05 31.31
CA GLU A 186 16.32 -21.39 31.87
C GLU A 186 15.31 -21.49 33.00
N GLY A 187 14.33 -22.39 32.83
CA GLY A 187 13.29 -22.69 33.80
C GLY A 187 12.46 -23.86 33.31
#